data_AF-A0A811SS03-F1
#
_entry.id   AF-A0A811SS03-F1
#
_cell.length_a   1.000
_cell.length_b   1.000
_cell.length_c   1.000
_cell.angle_alpha   90.00
_cell.angle_beta   90.00
_cell.angle_gamma   90.00
#
_symmetry.space_group_name_H-M   'P 1'
#
loop_
_entity.id
_entity.type
_entity.pdbx_description
1 polymer ?
#
loop_
_entity_poly.entity_id
_entity_poly.type
_entity_poly.pdbx_seq_one_letter_code
_entity_poly.pdbx_strand_id
1 'polypeptide(L)' 'MVMDWAYFARCIKEHFVPPRWRNPLIELASLYKIGTIDNYTKHFMAHVACAGLLNKQQQVNMYTAGLLEPLKIDVEF' A
#
# COMPACT_ATOMS: atom_id res chain seq x y z
N MET A 1 30.72 -4.33 19.11
CA MET A 1 29.72 -3.85 18.13
C MET A 1 28.91 -2.77 18.79
N VAL A 2 29.03 -1.52 18.34
CA VAL A 2 28.17 -0.44 18.85
C VAL A 2 26.82 -0.62 18.16
N MET A 3 25.83 -1.08 18.92
CA MET A 3 24.42 -1.04 18.52
C MET A 3 23.97 0.43 18.60
N ASP A 4 24.29 1.22 17.58
CA ASP A 4 23.66 2.53 17.42
C ASP A 4 22.37 2.40 16.60
N TRP A 5 21.53 3.43 16.72
CA TRP A 5 20.25 3.50 16.04
C TRP A 5 20.37 3.42 14.51
N ALA A 6 21.46 3.93 13.93
CA ALA A 6 21.69 3.89 12.49
C ALA A 6 22.00 2.46 12.00
N TYR A 7 22.76 1.68 12.78
CA TYR A 7 22.99 0.26 12.49
C TYR A 7 21.69 -0.54 12.53
N PHE A 8 20.89 -0.35 13.59
CA PHE A 8 19.57 -0.97 13.72
C PHE A 8 18.64 -0.61 12.56
N ALA A 9 18.53 0.69 12.24
CA ALA A 9 17.69 1.17 11.13
C ALA A 9 18.16 0.64 9.77
N ARG A 10 19.47 0.47 9.57
CA ARG A 10 20.02 -0.15 8.35
C ARG A 10 19.64 -1.62 8.25
N CYS A 11 19.80 -2.40 9.32
CA CYS A 11 19.43 -3.81 9.34
C CYS A 11 17.92 -4.00 9.09
N ILE A 12 17.08 -3.16 9.70
CA ILE A 12 15.63 -3.18 9.44
C ILE A 12 15.34 -2.84 7.98
N LYS A 13 15.98 -1.81 7.41
CA LYS A 13 15.82 -1.53 5.98
C LYS A 13 16.24 -2.73 5.15
N GLU A 14 17.45 -3.27 5.31
CA GLU A 14 17.96 -4.38 4.48
C GLU A 14 17.09 -5.65 4.55
N HIS A 15 16.53 -5.99 5.70
CA HIS A 15 15.72 -7.19 5.88
C HIS A 15 14.22 -7.01 5.59
N PHE A 16 13.72 -5.77 5.68
CA PHE A 16 12.30 -5.45 5.50
C PHE A 16 12.02 -4.51 4.32
N VAL A 17 13.01 -4.20 3.47
CA VAL A 17 12.71 -3.68 2.12
C VAL A 17 11.76 -4.69 1.48
N PRO A 18 10.60 -4.26 0.94
CA PRO A 18 9.69 -5.16 0.25
C PRO A 18 10.50 -6.04 -0.71
N PRO A 19 10.24 -7.37 -0.75
CA PRO A 19 10.86 -8.23 -1.76
C PRO A 19 10.76 -7.51 -3.11
N ARG A 20 11.83 -7.51 -3.92
CA ARG A 20 11.91 -6.83 -5.23
C ARG A 20 10.76 -7.16 -6.22
N TRP A 21 9.85 -8.04 -5.82
CA TRP A 21 8.71 -8.59 -6.53
C TRP A 21 7.37 -7.96 -6.12
N ARG A 22 7.31 -7.18 -5.01
CA ARG A 22 6.11 -6.43 -4.63
C ARG A 22 6.20 -5.05 -5.26
N ASN A 23 5.48 -4.86 -6.37
CA ASN A 23 5.26 -3.53 -6.92
C ASN A 23 4.17 -2.85 -6.07
N PRO A 24 4.50 -1.86 -5.23
CA PRO A 24 3.53 -1.23 -4.35
C PRO A 24 2.40 -0.54 -5.13
N LEU A 25 2.61 -0.19 -6.40
CA LEU A 25 1.57 0.33 -7.27
C LEU A 25 0.56 -0.76 -7.68
N ILE A 26 1.01 -2.01 -7.86
CA ILE A 26 0.11 -3.14 -8.18
C ILE A 26 -0.71 -3.52 -6.95
N GLU A 27 -0.11 -3.52 -5.75
CA GLU A 27 -0.83 -3.74 -4.50
C GLU A 27 -1.85 -2.61 -4.22
N LEU A 28 -1.47 -1.34 -4.46
CA LEU A 28 -2.39 -0.19 -4.39
C LEU A 28 -3.54 -0.29 -5.40
N ALA A 29 -3.25 -0.69 -6.64
CA ALA A 29 -4.28 -0.85 -7.67
C ALA A 29 -5.25 -2.01 -7.38
N SER A 30 -4.80 -2.99 -6.60
CA SER A 30 -5.62 -4.12 -6.15
C SER A 30 -6.39 -3.85 -4.85
N LEU A 31 -6.22 -2.65 -4.26
CA LEU A 31 -6.85 -2.30 -2.98
C LEU A 31 -8.28 -1.81 -3.21
N TYR A 32 -9.25 -2.68 -2.95
CA TYR A 32 -10.67 -2.35 -2.99
C TYR A 32 -11.22 -2.17 -1.56
N LYS A 33 -12.25 -1.34 -1.40
CA LYS A 33 -12.93 -1.15 -0.11
C LYS A 33 -13.60 -2.45 0.33
N ILE A 34 -12.98 -3.14 1.29
CA ILE A 34 -13.58 -4.22 2.06
C ILE A 34 -13.97 -3.68 3.43
N GLY A 35 -15.26 -3.74 3.78
CA GLY A 35 -15.76 -3.27 5.07
C GLY A 35 -15.95 -1.75 5.15
N THR A 36 -15.46 -1.13 6.23
CA THR A 36 -15.67 0.30 6.50
C THR A 36 -14.64 1.19 5.78
N ILE A 37 -15.03 2.44 5.51
CA ILE A 37 -14.14 3.44 4.88
C ILE A 37 -12.92 3.72 5.77
N ASP A 38 -13.07 3.71 7.09
CA ASP A 38 -11.96 3.91 8.04
C ASP A 38 -10.89 2.81 7.90
N ASN A 39 -11.31 1.55 7.80
CA ASN A 39 -10.37 0.44 7.62
C ASN A 39 -9.67 0.52 6.26
N TYR A 40 -10.42 0.81 5.19
CA TYR A 40 -9.86 1.05 3.86
C TYR A 40 -8.83 2.19 3.85
N THR A 41 -9.13 3.30 4.51
CA THR A 41 -8.24 4.46 4.61
C THR A 41 -6.94 4.10 5.32
N LYS A 42 -7.01 3.35 6.43
CA LYS A 42 -5.83 2.87 7.16
C LYS A 42 -4.93 1.99 6.28
N HIS A 43 -5.51 1.06 5.54
CA HIS A 43 -4.76 0.20 4.62
C HIS A 43 -4.13 0.98 3.46
N PHE A 44 -4.88 1.91 2.86
CA PHE A 44 -4.37 2.77 1.78
C PHE A 44 -3.18 3.61 2.25
N MET A 45 -3.28 4.26 3.41
CA MET A 45 -2.20 5.09 3.97
C MET A 45 -0.94 4.27 4.29
N ALA A 46 -1.10 3.05 4.81
CA ALA A 46 0.02 2.15 5.07
C ALA A 46 0.76 1.77 3.78
N HIS A 47 0.04 1.56 2.67
CA HIS A 47 0.66 1.28 1.38
C HIS A 47 1.32 2.51 0.73
N VAL A 48 0.68 3.68 0.78
CA VAL A 48 1.28 4.92 0.27
C VAL A 48 2.59 5.24 0.99
N ALA A 49 2.66 5.03 2.31
CA ALA A 49 3.88 5.21 3.09
C ALA A 49 5.04 4.30 2.62
N CYS A 50 4.72 3.11 2.09
CA CYS A 50 5.69 2.16 1.56
C CYS A 50 6.02 2.38 0.07
N ALA A 51 5.16 3.08 -0.69
CA ALA A 51 5.24 3.18 -2.15
C ALA A 51 6.19 4.27 -2.69
N GLY A 52 6.68 5.20 -1.84
CA GLY A 52 7.56 6.28 -2.26
C GLY A 52 6.84 7.49 -2.91
N LEU A 53 7.53 8.25 -3.77
CA LEU A 53 7.13 9.56 -4.36
C LEU A 53 5.87 9.48 -5.25
N LEU A 54 4.71 9.25 -4.65
CA LEU A 54 3.41 9.52 -5.25
C LEU A 54 3.05 10.98 -5.02
N ASN A 55 2.75 11.72 -6.09
CA ASN A 55 2.22 13.07 -5.96
C ASN A 55 0.78 13.04 -5.41
N LYS A 56 0.31 14.16 -4.85
CA LYS A 56 -1.03 14.25 -4.23
C LYS A 56 -2.15 13.83 -5.18
N GLN A 57 -2.04 14.20 -6.47
CA GLN A 57 -3.07 13.86 -7.46
C GLN A 57 -3.15 12.35 -7.72
N GLN A 58 -2.00 11.67 -7.79
CA GLN A 58 -1.94 10.22 -7.94
C GLN A 58 -2.54 9.51 -6.73
N GLN A 59 -2.27 9.98 -5.51
CA GLN A 59 -2.87 9.42 -4.30
C GLN A 59 -4.40 9.56 -4.29
N VAL A 60 -4.92 10.75 -4.63
CA VAL A 60 -6.37 11.00 -4.72
C VAL A 60 -7.01 10.08 -5.75
N ASN A 61 -6.43 9.97 -6.95
CA ASN A 61 -6.98 9.13 -8.01
C ASN A 61 -7.02 7.64 -7.59
N MET A 62 -5.96 7.12 -6.97
CA MET A 62 -5.91 5.72 -6.51
C MET A 62 -6.90 5.46 -5.37
N TYR A 63 -7.01 6.39 -4.41
CA TYR A 63 -7.94 6.28 -3.29
C TYR A 63 -9.40 6.28 -3.79
N THR A 64 -9.74 7.21 -4.69
CA THR A 64 -11.08 7.26 -5.27
C THR A 64 -11.37 6.03 -6.13
N ALA A 65 -10.39 5.52 -6.88
CA ALA A 65 -10.54 4.31 -7.69
C ALA A 65 -10.86 3.07 -6.83
N GLY A 66 -10.22 2.89 -5.67
CA GLY A 66 -10.51 1.75 -4.78
C GLY A 66 -11.77 1.91 -3.91
N LEU A 67 -12.36 3.12 -3.88
CA LEU A 67 -13.69 3.36 -3.29
C LEU A 67 -14.84 3.00 -4.24
N LEU A 68 -14.59 2.97 -5.55
CA LEU A 68 -15.57 2.46 -6.51
C LEU A 68 -15.79 0.98 -6.19
N GLU A 69 -17.04 0.60 -5.95
CA GLU A 69 -17.38 -0.82 -5.76
C GLU A 69 -16.83 -1.60 -6.97
N PRO A 70 -16.09 -2.70 -6.75
CA PRO A 70 -15.79 -3.59 -7.86
C PRO A 70 -17.14 -3.97 -8.47
N LEU A 71 -17.28 -3.77 -9.78
CA LEU A 71 -18.38 -4.35 -10.54
C LEU A 71 -18.43 -5.82 -10.11
N LYS A 72 -19.40 -6.18 -9.27
CA LYS A 72 -19.73 -7.57 -9.00
C LYS A 72 -20.28 -8.11 -10.31
N ILE A 73 -19.39 -8.48 -11.21
CA ILE A 73 -19.75 -9.38 -12.28
C ILE A 73 -19.94 -10.69 -11.55
N ASP A 74 -21.20 -10.96 -11.22
CA ASP A 74 -21.67 -12.23 -10.71
C ASP A 74 -21.44 -13.24 -11.85
N VAL A 75 -20.24 -13.82 -11.91
CA VAL A 75 -19.97 -14.94 -12.80
C VAL A 75 -20.44 -16.17 -12.05
N GLU A 76 -21.72 -16.50 -12.25
CA GLU A 76 -22.20 -17.86 -12.00
C GLU A 76 -21.42 -18.80 -12.95
N PHE A 77 -20.58 -19.65 -12.38
CA PHE A 77 -19.96 -20.79 -13.08
C PHE A 77 -20.77 -22.05 -12.82
#